data_AF-A0A2G5K852-F1
#
_entry.id   AF-A0A2G5K852-F1
#
_cell.length_a   1.000
_cell.length_b   1.000
_cell.length_c   1.000
_cell.angle_alpha   90.00
_cell.angle_beta   90.00
_cell.angle_gamma   90.00
#
_symmetry.space_group_name_H-M   'P 1'
#
loop_
_entity.id
_entity.type
_entity.pdbx_description
1 polymer ?
#
loop_
_entity_poly.entity_id
_entity_poly.type
_entity_poly.pdbx_seq_one_letter_code
_entity_poly.pdbx_strand_id
1 'polypeptide(L)'
;MPLHSLNHFKSVFIYDIFIQPADQNYLTARFLRVIGMHQDFFWHAQQTLEKLFKAGLVLNGVSVKSKSHELTKLLPIYEETLGSDAFNSFDKPKKLKAELWSDTSVKDFVTKISALGSADARYGLVGYQSSKDDLFKLDQLVFKLRQRTMGLDWVIGEDFRAEENLQHFNGKTYREFIEQNPTEQIRHLSIPYQELKSIGENTQDLFHAWNFEFQRKSSDIDKIAPGAIAPELAFSLSRIDALLQNIEAFDGFDKEFVPEGFKWLLDNVKVSSHWKKMIETYLSESKK
;
A
#
# COMPACT_ATOMS: atom_id res chain seq x y z
N MET A 1 8.94 13.84 -10.99
CA MET A 1 8.29 15.06 -10.43
C MET A 1 9.39 15.82 -9.69
N PRO A 2 9.50 17.17 -9.83
CA PRO A 2 10.54 17.94 -9.14
C PRO A 2 10.37 17.80 -7.62
N LEU A 3 11.44 17.52 -6.88
CA LEU A 3 11.39 17.61 -5.42
C LEU A 3 11.28 19.07 -5.01
N HIS A 4 10.43 19.34 -4.01
CA HIS A 4 10.13 20.70 -3.53
C HIS A 4 10.51 20.89 -2.06
N SER A 5 10.71 19.78 -1.34
CA SER A 5 11.10 19.75 0.06
C SER A 5 11.59 18.35 0.45
N LEU A 6 12.22 18.24 1.62
CA LEU A 6 12.53 16.95 2.22
C LEU A 6 11.26 16.10 2.48
N ASN A 7 10.13 16.71 2.83
CA ASN A 7 8.88 15.99 3.05
C ASN A 7 8.27 15.47 1.74
N HIS A 8 8.43 16.20 0.64
CA HIS A 8 8.09 15.70 -0.69
C HIS A 8 8.94 14.46 -1.05
N PHE A 9 10.25 14.47 -0.77
CA PHE A 9 11.12 13.30 -0.95
C PHE A 9 10.58 12.09 -0.16
N LYS A 10 10.29 12.28 1.13
CA LYS A 10 9.74 11.23 2.00
C LYS A 10 8.44 10.67 1.41
N SER A 11 7.53 11.55 0.98
CA SER A 11 6.23 11.19 0.43
C SER A 11 6.34 10.31 -0.81
N VAL A 12 7.14 10.73 -1.80
CA VAL A 12 7.34 10.01 -3.05
C VAL A 12 8.00 8.66 -2.78
N PHE A 13 9.04 8.64 -1.95
CA PHE A 13 9.75 7.42 -1.64
C PHE A 13 8.86 6.39 -0.95
N ILE A 14 8.14 6.80 0.10
CA ILE A 14 7.24 5.92 0.85
C ILE A 14 6.07 5.45 0.00
N TYR A 15 5.60 6.28 -0.93
CA TYR A 15 4.61 5.86 -1.91
C TYR A 15 5.09 4.65 -2.70
N ASP A 16 6.31 4.70 -3.25
CA ASP A 16 6.83 3.63 -4.11
C ASP A 16 7.13 2.33 -3.37
N ILE A 17 7.63 2.40 -2.12
CA ILE A 17 8.10 1.20 -1.39
C ILE A 17 7.05 0.59 -0.47
N PHE A 18 6.05 1.35 -0.02
CA PHE A 18 5.01 0.86 0.88
C PHE A 18 3.61 1.00 0.31
N ILE A 19 3.22 2.20 -0.13
CA ILE A 19 1.82 2.47 -0.48
C ILE A 19 1.44 1.73 -1.75
N GLN A 20 2.15 1.93 -2.86
CA GLN A 20 1.82 1.26 -4.12
C GLN A 20 1.84 -0.29 -4.01
N PRO A 21 2.80 -0.94 -3.33
CA PRO A 21 2.70 -2.38 -3.08
C PRO A 21 1.52 -2.76 -2.17
N ALA A 22 1.16 -1.92 -1.18
CA ALA A 22 -0.04 -2.14 -0.37
C ALA A 22 -1.31 -2.08 -1.21
N ASP A 23 -1.38 -1.16 -2.17
CA ASP A 23 -2.51 -0.99 -3.08
C ASP A 23 -2.74 -2.24 -3.92
N GLN A 24 -1.65 -2.80 -4.45
CA GLN A 24 -1.68 -4.07 -5.17
C GLN A 24 -2.15 -5.20 -4.27
N ASN A 25 -1.60 -5.31 -3.05
CA ASN A 25 -2.05 -6.31 -2.09
C ASN A 25 -3.53 -6.15 -1.71
N TYR A 26 -4.02 -4.92 -1.57
CA TYR A 26 -5.41 -4.64 -1.25
C TYR A 26 -6.34 -5.08 -2.39
N LEU A 27 -6.01 -4.71 -3.63
CA LEU A 27 -6.74 -5.12 -4.81
C LEU A 27 -6.78 -6.65 -4.94
N THR A 28 -5.64 -7.32 -4.74
CA THR A 28 -5.55 -8.79 -4.72
C THR A 28 -6.41 -9.38 -3.60
N ALA A 29 -6.36 -8.82 -2.38
CA ALA A 29 -7.19 -9.29 -1.27
C ALA A 29 -8.68 -9.21 -1.62
N ARG A 30 -9.15 -8.06 -2.14
CA ARG A 30 -10.54 -7.90 -2.60
C ARG A 30 -10.91 -8.95 -3.64
N PHE A 31 -10.06 -9.15 -4.64
CA PHE A 31 -10.30 -10.14 -5.69
C PHE A 31 -10.42 -11.56 -5.13
N LEU A 32 -9.44 -12.00 -4.35
CA LEU A 32 -9.41 -13.32 -3.70
C LEU A 32 -10.64 -13.55 -2.82
N ARG A 33 -11.07 -12.50 -2.12
CA ARG A 33 -12.28 -12.55 -1.31
C ARG A 33 -13.53 -12.82 -2.15
N VAL A 34 -13.67 -12.14 -3.28
CA VAL A 34 -14.82 -12.28 -4.19
C VAL A 34 -14.87 -13.69 -4.80
N ILE A 35 -13.72 -14.29 -5.13
CA ILE A 35 -13.65 -15.63 -5.74
C ILE A 35 -13.60 -16.79 -4.73
N GLY A 36 -13.67 -16.51 -3.43
CA GLY A 36 -13.68 -17.55 -2.38
C GLY A 36 -12.31 -18.08 -1.95
N MET A 37 -11.21 -17.45 -2.39
CA MET A 37 -9.84 -17.77 -1.95
C MET A 37 -9.53 -17.12 -0.60
N HIS A 38 -10.15 -17.70 0.41
CA HIS A 38 -10.28 -17.18 1.76
C HIS A 38 -8.97 -17.06 2.53
N GLN A 39 -8.06 -18.04 2.46
CA GLN A 39 -6.77 -17.97 3.14
C GLN A 39 -5.86 -16.91 2.51
N ASP A 40 -5.77 -16.88 1.18
CA ASP A 40 -4.96 -15.89 0.46
C ASP A 40 -5.49 -14.46 0.64
N PHE A 41 -6.81 -14.28 0.80
CA PHE A 41 -7.39 -12.99 1.20
C PHE A 41 -6.73 -12.46 2.49
N PHE A 42 -6.60 -13.29 3.54
CA PHE A 42 -6.02 -12.86 4.80
C PHE A 42 -4.51 -12.59 4.69
N TRP A 43 -3.80 -13.38 3.91
CA TRP A 43 -2.40 -13.12 3.58
C TRP A 43 -2.21 -11.74 2.96
N HIS A 44 -2.95 -11.45 1.87
CA HIS A 44 -2.85 -10.18 1.18
C HIS A 44 -3.39 -9.00 2.01
N ALA A 45 -4.42 -9.22 2.82
CA ALA A 45 -4.90 -8.22 3.77
C ALA A 45 -3.82 -7.86 4.81
N GLN A 46 -3.14 -8.86 5.39
CA GLN A 46 -2.05 -8.61 6.33
C GLN A 46 -0.92 -7.80 5.67
N GLN A 47 -0.51 -8.20 4.47
CA GLN A 47 0.52 -7.50 3.71
C GLN A 47 0.16 -6.05 3.37
N THR A 48 -1.13 -5.78 3.14
CA THR A 48 -1.67 -4.44 2.92
C THR A 48 -1.56 -3.60 4.19
N LEU A 49 -2.11 -4.10 5.30
CA LEU A 49 -2.15 -3.36 6.56
C LEU A 49 -0.75 -3.08 7.09
N GLU A 50 0.17 -4.04 7.01
CA GLU A 50 1.55 -3.89 7.46
C GLU A 50 2.23 -2.69 6.78
N LYS A 51 2.10 -2.60 5.45
CA LYS A 51 2.72 -1.55 4.65
C LYS A 51 2.08 -0.19 4.91
N LEU A 52 0.75 -0.13 5.02
CA LEU A 52 0.06 1.12 5.33
C LEU A 52 0.35 1.61 6.75
N PHE A 53 0.44 0.73 7.75
CA PHE A 53 0.90 1.09 9.09
C PHE A 53 2.32 1.64 9.04
N LYS A 54 3.24 0.96 8.35
CA LYS A 54 4.63 1.43 8.22
C LYS A 54 4.73 2.78 7.51
N ALA A 55 3.97 2.97 6.43
CA ALA A 55 3.90 4.24 5.70
C ALA A 55 3.37 5.37 6.58
N GLY A 56 2.27 5.13 7.31
CA GLY A 56 1.72 6.12 8.24
C GLY A 56 2.68 6.47 9.37
N LEU A 57 3.28 5.47 10.03
CA LEU A 57 4.24 5.67 11.11
C LEU A 57 5.46 6.47 10.65
N VAL A 58 6.09 6.07 9.53
CA VAL A 58 7.36 6.66 9.10
C VAL A 58 7.20 8.10 8.61
N LEU A 59 6.06 8.43 7.99
CA LEU A 59 5.75 9.79 7.57
C LEU A 59 5.30 10.69 8.73
N ASN A 60 4.88 10.10 9.85
CA ASN A 60 4.56 10.78 11.10
C ASN A 60 5.70 10.65 12.15
N GLY A 61 6.96 10.51 11.68
CA GLY A 61 8.14 10.65 12.52
C GLY A 61 8.60 9.39 13.26
N VAL A 62 7.97 8.24 13.05
CA VAL A 62 8.32 6.98 13.73
C VAL A 62 9.12 6.06 12.82
N SER A 63 10.38 5.81 13.20
CA SER A 63 11.23 4.84 12.49
C SER A 63 10.63 3.43 12.49
N VAL A 64 10.59 2.81 11.31
CA VAL A 64 10.08 1.44 11.09
C VAL A 64 11.20 0.43 10.82
N LYS A 65 12.46 0.87 10.83
CA LYS A 65 13.65 0.07 10.50
C LYS A 65 13.80 -1.23 11.29
N SER A 66 13.43 -1.20 12.57
CA SER A 66 13.54 -2.33 13.51
C SER A 66 12.19 -2.91 13.93
N LYS A 67 11.09 -2.46 13.33
CA LYS A 67 9.73 -2.87 13.74
C LYS A 67 9.37 -4.22 13.13
N SER A 68 8.64 -5.04 13.91
CA SER A 68 8.15 -6.35 13.46
C SER A 68 7.19 -6.22 12.27
N HIS A 69 7.05 -7.31 11.53
CA HIS A 69 6.01 -7.50 10.51
C HIS A 69 4.64 -7.83 11.14
N GLU A 70 4.59 -8.03 12.45
CA GLU A 70 3.36 -8.34 13.20
C GLU A 70 2.48 -7.10 13.41
N LEU A 71 1.25 -7.16 12.90
CA LEU A 71 0.30 -6.04 13.00
C LEU A 71 -0.07 -5.71 14.45
N THR A 72 -0.15 -6.73 15.31
CA THR A 72 -0.48 -6.57 16.74
C THR A 72 0.56 -5.75 17.50
N LYS A 73 1.80 -5.66 17.00
CA LYS A 73 2.86 -4.80 17.53
C LYS A 73 2.86 -3.41 16.90
N LEU A 74 2.41 -3.28 15.65
CA LEU A 74 2.35 -2.00 14.94
C LEU A 74 1.15 -1.15 15.37
N LEU A 75 -0.01 -1.78 15.62
CA LEU A 75 -1.24 -1.07 15.95
C LEU A 75 -1.12 -0.16 17.19
N PRO A 76 -0.59 -0.60 18.35
CA PRO A 76 -0.47 0.28 19.51
C PRO A 76 0.45 1.48 19.26
N ILE A 77 1.54 1.27 18.52
CA ILE A 77 2.47 2.36 18.13
C ILE A 77 1.74 3.36 17.24
N TYR A 78 0.93 2.85 16.30
CA TYR A 78 0.15 3.69 15.39
C TYR A 78 -0.92 4.49 16.13
N GLU A 79 -1.65 3.87 17.06
CA GLU A 79 -2.63 4.53 17.93
C GLU A 79 -1.97 5.61 18.79
N GLU A 80 -0.82 5.32 19.40
CA GLU A 80 -0.05 6.31 20.17
C GLU A 80 0.42 7.49 19.30
N THR A 81 0.92 7.19 18.10
CA THR A 81 1.48 8.22 17.18
C THR A 81 0.41 9.17 16.67
N LEU A 82 -0.78 8.65 16.35
CA LEU A 82 -1.85 9.46 15.77
C LEU A 82 -2.83 10.01 16.80
N GLY A 83 -2.84 9.47 18.02
CA GLY A 83 -3.74 9.92 19.09
C GLY A 83 -5.21 9.84 18.67
N SER A 84 -5.92 10.97 18.77
CA SER A 84 -7.33 11.10 18.37
C SER A 84 -7.59 10.82 16.90
N ASP A 85 -6.59 10.96 16.04
CA ASP A 85 -6.71 10.75 14.60
C ASP A 85 -6.61 9.28 14.18
N ALA A 86 -6.22 8.41 15.11
CA ALA A 86 -6.20 6.97 14.89
C ALA A 86 -7.62 6.44 14.61
N PHE A 87 -7.74 5.59 13.60
CA PHE A 87 -9.01 4.94 13.29
C PHE A 87 -9.34 3.88 14.35
N ASN A 88 -10.46 4.04 15.03
CA ASN A 88 -10.77 3.28 16.25
C ASN A 88 -12.09 2.48 16.22
N SER A 89 -12.92 2.66 15.20
CA SER A 89 -14.25 2.04 15.14
C SER A 89 -14.69 1.77 13.71
N PHE A 90 -15.41 0.67 13.52
CA PHE A 90 -16.02 0.32 12.23
C PHE A 90 -17.49 0.69 12.22
N ASP A 91 -17.96 1.23 11.10
CA ASP A 91 -19.36 1.54 10.89
C ASP A 91 -19.99 0.51 9.94
N LYS A 92 -21.15 -0.03 10.31
CA LYS A 92 -21.90 -0.90 9.40
C LYS A 92 -22.33 -0.09 8.17
N PRO A 93 -21.98 -0.51 6.94
CA PRO A 93 -22.48 0.16 5.75
C PRO A 93 -24.02 0.24 5.74
N LYS A 94 -24.57 1.41 5.39
CA LYS A 94 -26.02 1.66 5.45
C LYS A 94 -26.85 0.61 4.71
N LYS A 95 -26.35 0.16 3.56
CA LYS A 95 -27.02 -0.83 2.69
C LYS A 95 -26.74 -2.29 3.07
N LEU A 96 -25.83 -2.56 4.01
CA LEU A 96 -25.52 -3.92 4.44
C LEU A 96 -26.56 -4.40 5.46
N LYS A 97 -27.10 -5.60 5.22
CA LYS A 97 -28.03 -6.26 6.16
C LYS A 97 -27.34 -6.48 7.51
N ALA A 98 -28.08 -6.27 8.60
CA ALA A 98 -27.55 -6.37 9.96
C ALA A 98 -26.97 -7.76 10.27
N GLU A 99 -27.64 -8.83 9.81
CA GLU A 99 -27.19 -10.22 9.97
C GLU A 99 -25.84 -10.56 9.31
N LEU A 100 -25.34 -9.70 8.42
CA LEU A 100 -24.06 -9.86 7.75
C LEU A 100 -22.92 -9.11 8.46
N TRP A 101 -23.23 -8.33 9.49
CA TRP A 101 -22.30 -7.49 10.23
C TRP A 101 -22.13 -7.97 11.66
N SER A 102 -20.89 -8.03 12.14
CA SER A 102 -20.58 -8.25 13.55
C SER A 102 -19.95 -7.00 14.16
N ASP A 103 -20.29 -6.73 15.42
CA ASP A 103 -19.57 -5.72 16.19
C ASP A 103 -18.21 -6.29 16.59
N THR A 104 -17.14 -5.67 16.09
CA THR A 104 -15.76 -6.11 16.30
C THR A 104 -14.90 -4.87 16.42
N SER A 105 -14.02 -4.81 17.42
CA SER A 105 -13.12 -3.68 17.57
C SER A 105 -12.06 -3.67 16.47
N VAL A 106 -11.42 -2.52 16.21
CA VAL A 106 -10.27 -2.42 15.29
C VAL A 106 -9.15 -3.36 15.74
N LYS A 107 -8.88 -3.42 17.05
CA LYS A 107 -7.87 -4.30 17.64
C LYS A 107 -8.16 -5.78 17.38
N ASP A 108 -9.39 -6.23 17.59
CA ASP A 108 -9.75 -7.64 17.38
C ASP A 108 -9.69 -7.99 15.90
N PHE A 109 -10.12 -7.09 15.03
CA PHE A 109 -10.03 -7.29 13.58
C PHE A 109 -8.58 -7.36 13.10
N VAL A 110 -7.71 -6.45 13.54
CA VAL A 110 -6.28 -6.47 13.21
C VAL A 110 -5.60 -7.73 13.76
N THR A 111 -5.96 -8.16 14.97
CA THR A 111 -5.47 -9.41 15.57
C THR A 111 -5.88 -10.62 14.73
N LYS A 112 -7.15 -10.67 14.30
CA LYS A 112 -7.65 -11.71 13.39
C LYS A 112 -6.88 -11.72 12.07
N ILE A 113 -6.68 -10.56 11.43
CA ILE A 113 -5.92 -10.46 10.18
C ILE A 113 -4.49 -10.94 10.39
N SER A 114 -3.83 -10.56 11.48
CA SER A 114 -2.47 -10.98 11.80
C SER A 114 -2.34 -12.48 12.07
N ALA A 115 -3.35 -13.11 12.67
CA ALA A 115 -3.34 -14.54 12.94
C ALA A 115 -3.56 -15.35 11.65
N LEU A 116 -4.58 -14.97 10.87
CA LEU A 116 -4.98 -15.69 9.66
C LEU A 116 -4.12 -15.36 8.43
N GLY A 117 -3.39 -14.24 8.44
CA GLY A 117 -2.43 -13.86 7.41
C GLY A 117 -1.00 -14.33 7.70
N SER A 118 -0.80 -15.12 8.76
CA SER A 118 0.50 -15.67 9.12
C SER A 118 0.97 -16.75 8.14
N ALA A 119 2.27 -17.03 8.13
CA ALA A 119 2.83 -18.15 7.37
C ALA A 119 2.21 -19.49 7.80
N ASP A 120 1.97 -19.66 9.10
CA ASP A 120 1.37 -20.86 9.68
C ASP A 120 -0.06 -21.12 9.17
N ALA A 121 -0.87 -20.06 9.03
CA ALA A 121 -2.20 -20.15 8.42
C ALA A 121 -2.13 -20.60 6.96
N ARG A 122 -1.10 -20.18 6.23
CA ARG A 122 -0.86 -20.57 4.83
C ARG A 122 -0.48 -22.04 4.69
N TYR A 123 0.16 -22.62 5.70
CA TYR A 123 0.49 -24.04 5.75
C TYR A 123 -0.59 -24.90 6.41
N GLY A 124 -1.75 -24.32 6.74
CA GLY A 124 -2.87 -25.04 7.36
C GLY A 124 -2.59 -25.49 8.80
N LEU A 125 -1.63 -24.86 9.48
CA LEU A 125 -1.22 -25.22 10.84
C LEU A 125 -2.13 -24.61 11.92
N VAL A 126 -3.03 -23.71 11.54
CA VAL A 126 -4.01 -23.08 12.44
C VAL A 126 -5.42 -23.14 11.86
N GLY A 127 -6.41 -23.20 12.75
CA GLY A 127 -7.82 -23.15 12.37
C GLY A 127 -8.17 -21.81 11.72
N TYR A 128 -9.09 -21.86 10.75
CA TYR A 128 -9.51 -20.70 9.99
C TYR A 128 -11.01 -20.43 10.17
N GLN A 129 -11.36 -19.17 10.47
CA GLN A 129 -12.75 -18.71 10.47
C GLN A 129 -12.85 -17.38 9.75
N SER A 130 -13.66 -17.33 8.70
CA SER A 130 -14.01 -16.09 8.03
C SER A 130 -15.40 -15.61 8.41
N SER A 131 -15.54 -14.30 8.55
CA SER A 131 -16.79 -13.60 8.76
C SER A 131 -17.24 -12.94 7.46
N LYS A 132 -18.55 -12.81 7.24
CA LYS A 132 -19.09 -12.26 5.98
C LYS A 132 -18.70 -10.80 5.75
N ASP A 133 -18.42 -10.07 6.81
CA ASP A 133 -18.06 -8.65 6.81
C ASP A 133 -16.56 -8.32 6.83
N ASP A 134 -15.68 -9.33 6.80
CA ASP A 134 -14.23 -9.14 6.82
C ASP A 134 -13.78 -8.15 5.73
N LEU A 135 -14.38 -8.23 4.53
CA LEU A 135 -14.08 -7.33 3.42
C LEU A 135 -14.44 -5.88 3.73
N PHE A 136 -15.63 -5.64 4.29
CA PHE A 136 -16.11 -4.27 4.55
C PHE A 136 -15.29 -3.59 5.65
N LYS A 137 -14.83 -4.36 6.65
CA LYS A 137 -13.91 -3.86 7.69
C LYS A 137 -12.53 -3.59 7.12
N LEU A 138 -12.02 -4.47 6.26
CA LEU A 138 -10.77 -4.23 5.55
C LEU A 138 -10.85 -2.94 4.72
N ASP A 139 -11.94 -2.75 3.97
CA ASP A 139 -12.15 -1.57 3.12
C ASP A 139 -12.11 -0.27 3.94
N GLN A 140 -12.81 -0.23 5.07
CA GLN A 140 -12.82 0.93 5.96
C GLN A 140 -11.44 1.18 6.56
N LEU A 141 -10.78 0.13 7.06
CA LEU A 141 -9.45 0.25 7.66
C LEU A 141 -8.43 0.72 6.62
N VAL A 142 -8.38 0.09 5.44
CA VAL A 142 -7.47 0.47 4.35
C VAL A 142 -7.73 1.91 3.94
N PHE A 143 -8.99 2.29 3.72
CA PHE A 143 -9.33 3.68 3.38
C PHE A 143 -8.78 4.66 4.42
N LYS A 144 -8.99 4.40 5.70
CA LYS A 144 -8.57 5.30 6.78
C LYS A 144 -7.05 5.30 6.96
N LEU A 145 -6.39 4.15 6.92
CA LEU A 145 -4.93 4.08 6.97
C LEU A 145 -4.29 4.81 5.80
N ARG A 146 -4.82 4.65 4.58
CA ARG A 146 -4.33 5.36 3.38
C ARG A 146 -4.40 6.87 3.51
N GLN A 147 -5.50 7.41 4.05
CA GLN A 147 -5.59 8.85 4.34
C GLN A 147 -4.42 9.29 5.22
N ARG A 148 -3.96 8.45 6.15
CA ARG A 148 -2.90 8.76 7.12
C ARG A 148 -1.51 8.33 6.63
N THR A 149 -1.33 8.10 5.33
CA THR A 149 -0.02 7.87 4.68
C THR A 149 0.61 9.16 4.16
N MET A 150 0.36 10.25 4.86
CA MET A 150 0.99 11.56 4.76
C MET A 150 1.33 11.99 6.19
N GLY A 151 2.34 12.85 6.38
CA GLY A 151 2.53 13.47 7.69
C GLY A 151 1.32 14.35 8.01
N LEU A 152 0.67 14.12 9.14
CA LEU A 152 -0.55 14.85 9.52
C LEU A 152 -0.27 16.34 9.74
N ASP A 153 0.91 16.66 10.27
CA ASP A 153 1.32 18.04 10.56
C ASP A 153 2.05 18.70 9.39
N TRP A 154 2.09 18.05 8.22
CA TRP A 154 2.67 18.64 7.01
C TRP A 154 1.73 19.71 6.43
N VAL A 155 2.30 20.82 6.00
CA VAL A 155 1.58 21.98 5.46
C VAL A 155 1.41 21.84 3.94
N ILE A 156 0.16 21.91 3.48
CA ILE A 156 -0.19 21.86 2.06
C ILE A 156 0.35 23.10 1.35
N GLY A 157 1.04 22.90 0.22
CA GLY A 157 1.67 23.96 -0.55
C GLY A 157 3.11 24.29 -0.13
N GLU A 158 3.54 23.87 1.07
CA GLU A 158 4.92 24.03 1.56
C GLU A 158 5.65 22.68 1.56
N ASP A 159 5.12 21.70 2.30
CA ASP A 159 5.74 20.38 2.44
C ASP A 159 5.52 19.50 1.23
N PHE A 160 4.43 19.72 0.50
CA PHE A 160 4.17 19.06 -0.77
C PHE A 160 3.30 19.96 -1.64
N ARG A 161 3.44 19.79 -2.95
CA ARG A 161 2.72 20.59 -3.93
C ARG A 161 1.23 20.25 -3.89
N ALA A 162 0.41 21.27 -3.68
CA ALA A 162 -1.02 21.16 -3.88
C ALA A 162 -1.33 21.01 -5.37
N GLU A 163 -2.05 19.94 -5.72
CA GLU A 163 -2.75 19.85 -7.00
C GLU A 163 -3.83 20.96 -7.07
N GLU A 164 -4.38 21.24 -8.26
CA GLU A 164 -5.35 22.34 -8.45
C GLU A 164 -6.55 22.24 -7.49
N ASN A 165 -7.03 21.02 -7.25
CA ASN A 165 -8.12 20.74 -6.31
C ASN A 165 -7.73 20.94 -4.82
N LEU A 166 -6.44 21.03 -4.48
CA LEU A 166 -5.95 21.22 -3.11
C LEU A 166 -5.47 22.65 -2.83
N GLN A 167 -5.41 23.54 -3.82
CA GLN A 167 -4.85 24.89 -3.65
C GLN A 167 -5.58 25.73 -2.58
N HIS A 168 -6.87 25.51 -2.39
CA HIS A 168 -7.66 26.21 -1.35
C HIS A 168 -7.35 25.75 0.08
N PHE A 169 -6.54 24.68 0.24
CA PHE A 169 -5.98 24.24 1.51
C PHE A 169 -4.54 24.68 1.72
N ASN A 170 -3.95 25.49 0.82
CA ASN A 170 -2.58 26.00 1.01
C ASN A 170 -2.42 26.70 2.38
N GLY A 171 -1.33 26.39 3.08
CA GLY A 171 -1.04 26.90 4.42
C GLY A 171 -1.77 26.17 5.56
N LYS A 172 -2.66 25.23 5.26
CA LYS A 172 -3.27 24.33 6.26
C LYS A 172 -2.47 23.03 6.38
N THR A 173 -2.54 22.42 7.55
CA THR A 173 -2.02 21.07 7.78
C THR A 173 -2.84 20.02 7.03
N TYR A 174 -2.21 18.91 6.71
CA TYR A 174 -2.91 17.78 6.13
C TYR A 174 -3.96 17.17 7.07
N ARG A 175 -3.77 17.29 8.40
CA ARG A 175 -4.78 16.97 9.42
C ARG A 175 -6.07 17.75 9.21
N GLU A 176 -5.98 19.07 9.09
CA GLU A 176 -7.14 19.93 8.84
C GLU A 176 -7.86 19.57 7.53
N PHE A 177 -7.11 19.16 6.51
CA PHE A 177 -7.70 18.70 5.24
C PHE A 177 -8.55 17.43 5.41
N ILE A 178 -8.03 16.40 6.09
CA ILE A 178 -8.78 15.14 6.27
C ILE A 178 -9.98 15.28 7.22
N GLU A 179 -9.93 16.22 8.16
CA GLU A 179 -11.06 16.58 9.02
C GLU A 179 -12.19 17.23 8.22
N GLN A 180 -11.85 18.16 7.32
CA GLN A 180 -12.80 18.82 6.43
C GLN A 180 -13.29 17.89 5.30
N ASN A 181 -12.52 16.88 4.91
CA ASN A 181 -12.80 15.99 3.78
C ASN A 181 -12.65 14.49 4.16
N PRO A 182 -13.50 13.96 5.06
CA PRO A 182 -13.33 12.62 5.62
C PRO A 182 -13.49 11.48 4.61
N THR A 183 -14.02 11.78 3.41
CA THR A 183 -14.28 10.85 2.30
C THR A 183 -13.27 10.96 1.16
N GLU A 184 -12.31 11.87 1.24
CA GLU A 184 -11.33 12.09 0.16
C GLU A 184 -10.02 11.34 0.41
N GLN A 185 -9.36 10.94 -0.68
CA GLN A 185 -8.01 10.38 -0.66
C GLN A 185 -7.07 11.32 -1.39
N ILE A 186 -5.92 11.62 -0.80
CA ILE A 186 -4.94 12.50 -1.44
C ILE A 186 -4.20 11.85 -2.62
N ARG A 187 -4.10 10.51 -2.63
CA ARG A 187 -3.45 9.77 -3.72
C ARG A 187 -4.45 8.86 -4.40
N HIS A 188 -4.46 8.90 -5.73
CA HIS A 188 -5.24 7.98 -6.54
C HIS A 188 -4.75 6.54 -6.37
N LEU A 189 -5.70 5.60 -6.37
CA LEU A 189 -5.42 4.17 -6.45
C LEU A 189 -5.17 3.81 -7.91
N SER A 190 -3.96 3.36 -8.26
CA SER A 190 -3.70 2.82 -9.59
C SER A 190 -4.33 1.44 -9.74
N ILE A 191 -5.51 1.38 -10.35
CA ILE A 191 -6.24 0.13 -10.61
C ILE A 191 -5.85 -0.37 -12.01
N PRO A 192 -5.30 -1.59 -12.15
CA PRO A 192 -5.07 -2.17 -13.46
C PRO A 192 -6.43 -2.41 -14.14
N TYR A 193 -6.56 -1.96 -15.39
CA TYR A 193 -7.75 -2.20 -16.20
C TYR A 193 -7.54 -3.45 -17.06
N GLN A 194 -8.42 -4.44 -16.90
CA GLN A 194 -8.48 -5.62 -17.75
C GLN A 194 -9.95 -6.02 -17.91
N GLU A 195 -10.39 -6.25 -19.14
CA GLU A 195 -11.75 -6.75 -19.36
C GLU A 195 -11.86 -8.21 -18.91
N LEU A 196 -12.76 -8.50 -17.96
CA LEU A 196 -12.98 -9.87 -17.48
C LEU A 196 -13.43 -10.84 -18.59
N LYS A 197 -13.99 -10.34 -19.69
CA LYS A 197 -14.33 -11.18 -20.85
C LYS A 197 -13.11 -11.83 -21.49
N SER A 198 -11.91 -11.24 -21.34
CA SER A 198 -10.70 -11.83 -21.90
C SER A 198 -10.37 -13.16 -21.24
N ILE A 199 -10.65 -13.31 -19.94
CA ILE A 199 -10.34 -14.54 -19.18
C ILE A 199 -11.42 -15.64 -19.30
N GLY A 200 -12.60 -15.34 -19.88
CA GLY A 200 -13.68 -16.30 -20.12
C GLY A 200 -15.00 -15.99 -19.40
N GLU A 201 -15.89 -16.96 -19.35
CA GLU A 201 -17.25 -16.79 -18.79
C GLU A 201 -17.28 -16.92 -17.26
N ASN A 202 -16.34 -17.67 -16.69
CA ASN A 202 -16.26 -17.96 -15.27
C ASN A 202 -14.79 -18.10 -14.81
N THR A 203 -14.57 -18.20 -13.49
CA THR A 203 -13.22 -18.28 -12.91
C THR A 203 -12.46 -19.56 -13.27
N GLN A 204 -13.13 -20.64 -13.68
CA GLN A 204 -12.42 -21.83 -14.15
C GLN A 204 -11.75 -21.57 -15.50
N ASP A 205 -12.33 -20.72 -16.33
CA ASP A 205 -11.74 -20.37 -17.61
C ASP A 205 -10.40 -19.65 -17.45
N LEU A 206 -10.16 -18.96 -16.33
CA LEU A 206 -8.85 -18.37 -16.01
C LEU A 206 -7.74 -19.43 -15.98
N PHE A 207 -8.05 -20.64 -15.49
CA PHE A 207 -7.06 -21.72 -15.39
C PHE A 207 -6.75 -22.35 -16.74
N HIS A 208 -7.72 -22.39 -17.65
CA HIS A 208 -7.59 -23.11 -18.92
C HIS A 208 -7.26 -22.19 -20.11
N ALA A 209 -7.63 -20.91 -20.05
CA ALA A 209 -7.32 -19.94 -21.10
C ALA A 209 -5.79 -19.79 -21.24
N TRP A 210 -5.28 -19.96 -22.46
CA TRP A 210 -3.84 -19.90 -22.79
C TRP A 210 -2.95 -20.88 -22.01
N ASN A 211 -3.55 -21.89 -21.37
CA ASN A 211 -2.83 -22.94 -20.67
C ASN A 211 -2.70 -24.16 -21.59
N PHE A 212 -1.59 -24.22 -22.31
CA PHE A 212 -1.34 -25.24 -23.34
C PHE A 212 -1.26 -26.65 -22.77
N GLU A 213 -0.75 -26.79 -21.54
CA GLU A 213 -0.55 -28.07 -20.85
C GLU A 213 -1.83 -28.61 -20.22
N PHE A 214 -2.76 -27.74 -19.81
CA PHE A 214 -4.03 -28.11 -19.16
C PHE A 214 -5.26 -27.78 -20.02
N GLN A 215 -5.11 -27.82 -21.35
CA GLN A 215 -6.19 -27.53 -22.28
C GLN A 215 -7.38 -28.50 -22.12
N ARG A 216 -8.62 -27.97 -22.06
CA ARG A 216 -9.84 -28.80 -22.12
C ARG A 216 -10.40 -28.92 -23.54
N LYS A 217 -10.36 -27.82 -24.29
CA LYS A 217 -10.89 -27.71 -25.66
C LYS A 217 -10.04 -26.74 -26.50
N SER A 218 -10.10 -26.88 -27.83
CA SER A 218 -9.40 -26.00 -28.78
C SER A 218 -9.70 -24.51 -28.54
N SER A 219 -10.96 -24.18 -28.27
CA SER A 219 -11.36 -22.79 -28.04
C SER A 219 -10.74 -22.13 -26.80
N ASP A 220 -10.10 -22.88 -25.89
CA ASP A 220 -9.44 -22.31 -24.71
C ASP A 220 -8.12 -21.60 -25.09
N ILE A 221 -7.44 -22.04 -26.16
CA ILE A 221 -6.21 -21.41 -26.68
C ILE A 221 -6.51 -20.29 -27.69
N ASP A 222 -7.67 -20.34 -28.35
CA ASP A 222 -8.09 -19.36 -29.35
C ASP A 222 -8.59 -18.02 -28.74
N LYS A 223 -8.63 -17.92 -27.40
CA LYS A 223 -9.02 -16.68 -26.70
C LYS A 223 -7.98 -15.58 -26.92
N ILE A 224 -8.40 -14.32 -26.96
CA ILE A 224 -7.48 -13.17 -27.08
C ILE A 224 -6.64 -13.06 -25.81
N ALA A 225 -5.33 -13.29 -25.91
CA ALA A 225 -4.41 -13.18 -24.79
C ALA A 225 -4.52 -11.80 -24.10
N PRO A 226 -4.54 -11.73 -22.76
CA PRO A 226 -4.45 -10.46 -22.06
C PRO A 226 -3.08 -9.83 -22.36
N GLY A 227 -3.00 -8.50 -22.33
CA GLY A 227 -1.74 -7.78 -22.52
C GLY A 227 -0.62 -8.26 -21.58
N ALA A 228 -0.97 -8.72 -20.37
CA ALA A 228 -0.03 -9.27 -19.41
C ALA A 228 0.61 -10.63 -19.80
N ILE A 229 0.06 -11.35 -20.78
CA ILE A 229 0.59 -12.64 -21.30
C ILE A 229 1.18 -12.45 -22.70
N ALA A 230 0.85 -11.36 -23.39
CA ALA A 230 1.63 -10.93 -24.55
C ALA A 230 3.10 -10.77 -24.10
N PRO A 231 4.09 -11.07 -24.96
CA PRO A 231 5.50 -10.91 -24.64
C PRO A 231 5.86 -9.41 -24.52
N GLU A 232 5.36 -8.75 -23.50
CA GLU A 232 5.87 -7.49 -23.01
C GLU A 232 7.06 -7.82 -22.12
N LEU A 233 8.25 -7.38 -22.51
CA LEU A 233 9.42 -7.43 -21.65
C LEU A 233 9.17 -6.49 -20.45
N ALA A 234 8.59 -7.04 -19.37
CA ALA A 234 8.37 -6.32 -18.13
C ALA A 234 9.68 -6.27 -17.34
N PHE A 235 10.48 -5.23 -17.56
CA PHE A 235 11.60 -4.90 -16.69
C PHE A 235 11.13 -3.96 -15.58
N SER A 236 11.16 -4.43 -14.32
CA SER A 236 11.08 -3.54 -13.18
C SER A 236 12.46 -3.35 -12.59
N LEU A 237 13.02 -2.15 -12.68
CA LEU A 237 14.13 -1.75 -11.83
C LEU A 237 13.67 -1.76 -10.37
N SER A 238 14.60 -1.93 -9.44
CA SER A 238 14.27 -1.67 -8.04
C SER A 238 13.80 -0.21 -7.90
N ARG A 239 12.89 0.08 -6.97
CA ARG A 239 12.41 1.45 -6.76
C ARG A 239 13.54 2.41 -6.37
N ILE A 240 14.59 1.88 -5.74
CA ILE A 240 15.77 2.66 -5.34
C ILE A 240 16.69 2.91 -6.55
N ASP A 241 16.88 1.93 -7.43
CA ASP A 241 17.55 2.12 -8.72
C ASP A 241 16.87 3.19 -9.55
N ALA A 242 15.55 3.07 -9.72
CA ALA A 242 14.77 4.01 -10.51
C ALA A 242 14.87 5.43 -9.93
N LEU A 243 14.86 5.57 -8.60
CA LEU A 243 15.09 6.84 -7.94
C LEU A 243 16.48 7.41 -8.22
N LEU A 244 17.54 6.60 -8.07
CA LEU A 244 18.92 7.03 -8.32
C LEU A 244 19.11 7.47 -9.77
N GLN A 245 18.61 6.69 -10.73
CA GLN A 245 18.64 7.04 -12.14
C GLN A 245 17.84 8.32 -12.41
N ASN A 246 16.69 8.52 -11.76
CA ASN A 246 15.90 9.74 -11.89
C ASN A 246 16.63 10.95 -11.30
N ILE A 247 17.33 10.81 -10.16
CA ILE A 247 18.16 11.87 -9.57
C ILE A 247 19.30 12.27 -10.51
N GLU A 248 19.91 11.30 -11.18
CA GLU A 248 21.02 11.52 -12.11
C GLU A 248 20.54 12.14 -13.44
N ALA A 249 19.37 11.73 -13.94
CA ALA A 249 18.86 12.10 -15.26
C ALA A 249 18.00 13.38 -15.28
N PHE A 250 17.40 13.81 -14.16
CA PHE A 250 16.56 15.01 -14.13
C PHE A 250 17.34 16.26 -13.68
N ASP A 251 17.49 17.24 -14.57
CA ASP A 251 17.95 18.61 -14.27
C ASP A 251 16.98 19.42 -13.39
N GLY A 252 15.74 18.92 -13.20
CA GLY A 252 14.71 19.55 -12.36
C GLY A 252 14.63 19.00 -10.94
N PHE A 253 15.54 18.11 -10.53
CA PHE A 253 15.62 17.67 -9.14
C PHE A 253 16.40 18.72 -8.34
N ASP A 254 15.79 19.26 -7.29
CA ASP A 254 16.56 20.04 -6.32
C ASP A 254 17.45 19.08 -5.53
N LYS A 255 18.71 18.97 -5.98
CA LYS A 255 19.69 18.01 -5.46
C LYS A 255 20.05 18.31 -4.00
N GLU A 256 19.70 19.48 -3.48
CA GLU A 256 19.96 19.90 -2.10
C GLU A 256 19.34 18.93 -1.07
N PHE A 257 18.12 18.45 -1.31
CA PHE A 257 17.40 17.59 -0.36
C PHE A 257 17.73 16.10 -0.48
N VAL A 258 18.43 15.69 -1.55
CA VAL A 258 18.69 14.26 -1.82
C VAL A 258 19.58 13.63 -0.73
N PRO A 259 20.70 14.25 -0.31
CA PRO A 259 21.52 13.69 0.77
C PRO A 259 20.75 13.55 2.09
N GLU A 260 19.94 14.55 2.44
CA GLU A 260 19.12 14.52 3.65
C GLU A 260 18.04 13.43 3.58
N GLY A 261 17.38 13.32 2.42
CA GLY A 261 16.39 12.28 2.15
C GLY A 261 16.97 10.87 2.27
N PHE A 262 18.17 10.66 1.74
CA PHE A 262 18.88 9.39 1.88
C PHE A 262 19.31 9.08 3.31
N LYS A 263 19.81 10.07 4.04
CA LYS A 263 20.12 9.90 5.46
C LYS A 263 18.85 9.51 6.24
N TRP A 264 17.77 10.25 6.04
CA TRP A 264 16.47 9.94 6.65
C TRP A 264 16.01 8.52 6.30
N LEU A 265 16.16 8.10 5.04
CA LEU A 265 15.79 6.76 4.59
C LEU A 265 16.56 5.68 5.35
N LEU A 266 17.88 5.83 5.45
CA LEU A 266 18.75 4.88 6.16
C LEU A 266 18.43 4.80 7.66
N ASP A 267 17.98 5.90 8.25
CA ASP A 267 17.64 5.97 9.68
C ASP A 267 16.26 5.37 9.98
N ASN A 268 15.33 5.47 9.04
CA ASN A 268 13.92 5.19 9.28
C ASN A 268 13.38 3.92 8.62
N VAL A 269 14.03 3.42 7.56
CA VAL A 269 13.54 2.27 6.79
C VAL A 269 14.63 1.20 6.69
N LYS A 270 14.22 -0.06 6.75
CA LYS A 270 15.12 -1.20 6.50
C LYS A 270 15.37 -1.33 5.00
N VAL A 271 16.58 -1.02 4.58
CA VAL A 271 17.08 -1.24 3.21
C VAL A 271 18.01 -2.45 3.16
N SER A 272 18.19 -3.06 1.98
CA SER A 272 19.15 -4.16 1.82
C SER A 272 20.59 -3.67 2.01
N SER A 273 21.51 -4.59 2.31
CA SER A 273 22.94 -4.27 2.45
C SER A 273 23.53 -3.65 1.17
N HIS A 274 23.10 -4.14 0.01
CA HIS A 274 23.47 -3.59 -1.28
C HIS A 274 23.05 -2.12 -1.42
N TRP A 275 21.77 -1.82 -1.14
CA TRP A 275 21.24 -0.45 -1.20
C TRP A 275 21.88 0.48 -0.20
N LYS A 276 22.10 0.00 1.02
CA LYS A 276 22.78 0.77 2.06
C LYS A 276 24.16 1.23 1.58
N LYS A 277 24.96 0.30 1.03
CA LYS A 277 26.30 0.61 0.52
C LYS A 277 26.26 1.64 -0.61
N MET A 278 25.35 1.48 -1.56
CA MET A 278 25.20 2.44 -2.68
C MET A 278 24.84 3.84 -2.20
N ILE A 279 23.87 3.96 -1.28
CA ILE A 279 23.48 5.24 -0.70
C ILE A 279 24.65 5.86 0.08
N GLU A 280 25.38 5.07 0.88
CA GLU A 280 26.55 5.55 1.63
C GLU A 280 27.67 6.06 0.70
N THR A 281 27.91 5.39 -0.43
CA THR A 281 28.85 5.85 -1.46
C THR A 281 28.40 7.19 -2.04
N TYR A 282 27.14 7.31 -2.48
CA TYR A 282 26.60 8.57 -3.00
C TYR A 282 26.73 9.73 -2.00
N LEU A 283 26.41 9.49 -0.74
CA LEU A 283 26.53 10.48 0.34
C LEU A 283 27.99 10.91 0.60
N SER A 284 28.96 10.03 0.36
CA SER A 284 30.39 10.35 0.51
C SER A 284 30.92 11.20 -0.64
N GLU A 285 30.42 10.98 -1.85
CA GLU A 285 30.81 11.70 -3.05
C GLU A 285 30.19 13.10 -3.10
N SER A 286 28.94 13.23 -2.65
CA SER A 286 28.21 14.50 -2.60
C SER A 286 28.76 15.52 -1.58
N LYS A 287 29.71 15.11 -0.73
CA LYS A 287 30.38 15.98 0.26
C LYS A 287 31.68 16.61 -0.24
N LYS A 288 32.15 16.20 -1.43
CA LYS A 288 33.36 16.72 -2.08
C LYS A 288 33.01 17.85 -3.04
#